data_AF-A0AAV0XQE9-F1
#
_entry.id   AF-A0AAV0XQE9-F1
#
_cell.length_a   1.000
_cell.length_b   1.000
_cell.length_c   1.000
_cell.angle_alpha   90.00
_cell.angle_beta   90.00
_cell.angle_gamma   90.00
#
_symmetry.space_group_name_H-M   'P 1'
#
loop_
_entity.id
_entity.type
_entity.pdbx_description
1 polymer ?
#
loop_
_entity_poly.entity_id
_entity_poly.type
_entity_poly.pdbx_seq_one_letter_code
_entity_poly.pdbx_strand_id
1 'polypeptide(L)'
;MIERDDIVIWRNRYLETIRKYRNEGRTIYYTDETWVNAGECTSKTWVDQTVKNSRDAFLKGLSTGAKNPTGKGKRLIIVHIGSEQGFVHGGLLSFE
;
A
#
# COMPACT_ATOMS: atom_id res chain seq x y z
N MET A 1 -13.54 24.21 -5.42
CA MET A 1 -13.47 23.30 -6.59
C MET A 1 -14.77 22.52 -6.59
N ILE A 2 -15.64 22.76 -7.56
CA ILE A 2 -16.93 22.05 -7.68
C ILE A 2 -16.66 20.77 -8.50
N GLU A 3 -17.14 19.63 -8.01
CA GLU A 3 -17.05 18.35 -8.73
C GLU A 3 -17.75 18.48 -10.09
N ARG A 4 -17.15 17.96 -11.16
CA ARG A 4 -17.76 18.05 -12.49
C ARG A 4 -19.05 17.23 -12.55
N ASP A 5 -20.08 17.76 -13.19
CA ASP A 5 -21.40 17.13 -13.26
C ASP A 5 -21.37 15.72 -13.88
N ASP A 6 -20.48 15.48 -14.84
CA ASP A 6 -20.31 14.18 -15.48
C ASP A 6 -19.79 13.11 -14.49
N ILE A 7 -18.85 13.48 -13.62
CA ILE A 7 -18.33 12.61 -12.55
C ILE A 7 -19.45 12.25 -11.57
N VAL A 8 -20.30 13.23 -11.20
CA VAL A 8 -21.45 13.00 -10.31
C VAL A 8 -22.43 12.00 -10.94
N ILE A 9 -22.76 12.19 -12.22
CA ILE A 9 -23.65 11.29 -12.97
C ILE A 9 -23.07 9.87 -13.04
N TRP A 10 -21.78 9.73 -13.34
CA TRP A 10 -21.12 8.41 -13.38
C TRP A 10 -21.12 7.71 -12.03
N ARG A 11 -20.82 8.44 -10.95
CA ARG A 11 -20.87 7.90 -9.59
C ARG A 11 -22.28 7.41 -9.23
N ASN A 12 -23.32 8.18 -9.54
CA ASN A 12 -24.70 7.78 -9.25
C ASN A 12 -25.09 6.51 -10.02
N ARG A 13 -24.77 6.42 -11.32
CA ARG A 13 -25.03 5.21 -12.13
C ARG A 13 -24.28 3.99 -11.60
N TYR A 14 -23.02 4.16 -11.20
CA TYR A 14 -22.25 3.09 -10.58
C TYR A 14 -22.90 2.62 -9.27
N LEU A 15 -23.30 3.55 -8.41
CA LEU A 15 -23.92 3.24 -7.11
C LEU A 15 -25.26 2.51 -7.26
N GLU A 16 -26.08 2.88 -8.24
CA GLU A 16 -27.31 2.14 -8.56
C GLU A 16 -27.01 0.72 -9.03
N THR A 17 -26.06 0.58 -9.95
CA THR A 17 -25.67 -0.72 -10.53
C THR A 17 -25.09 -1.66 -9.47
N ILE A 18 -24.17 -1.17 -8.63
CA ILE A 18 -23.52 -2.00 -7.61
C ILE A 18 -24.52 -2.42 -6.51
N ARG A 19 -25.49 -1.56 -6.16
CA ARG A 19 -26.58 -1.92 -5.23
C ARG A 19 -27.45 -3.03 -5.81
N LYS A 20 -27.82 -2.94 -7.09
CA LYS A 20 -28.56 -3.99 -7.79
C LYS A 20 -27.81 -5.33 -7.73
N TYR A 21 -26.52 -5.35 -8.07
CA TYR A 21 -25.72 -6.59 -8.04
C TYR A 21 -25.60 -7.20 -6.64
N ARG A 22 -25.46 -6.37 -5.61
CA ARG A 22 -25.48 -6.83 -4.21
C ARG A 22 -26.82 -7.43 -3.83
N ASN A 23 -27.94 -6.80 -4.20
CA ASN A 23 -29.28 -7.31 -3.94
C ASN A 23 -29.58 -8.62 -4.67
N GLU A 24 -29.00 -8.83 -5.85
CA GLU A 24 -29.06 -10.09 -6.60
C GLU A 24 -28.17 -11.20 -6.01
N GLY A 25 -27.42 -10.92 -4.93
CA GLY A 25 -26.52 -11.89 -4.30
C GLY A 25 -25.30 -12.23 -5.16
N ARG A 26 -24.91 -11.36 -6.09
CA ARG A 26 -23.72 -11.59 -6.94
C ARG A 26 -22.45 -11.43 -6.12
N THR A 27 -21.51 -12.36 -6.30
CA THR A 27 -20.14 -12.17 -5.85
C THR A 27 -19.49 -11.04 -6.65
N ILE A 28 -18.98 -10.02 -5.94
CA ILE A 28 -18.30 -8.88 -6.54
C ILE A 28 -16.81 -9.04 -6.29
N TYR A 29 -16.03 -9.04 -7.37
CA TYR A 29 -14.58 -9.01 -7.31
C TYR A 29 -14.07 -7.58 -7.52
N TYR A 30 -13.19 -7.16 -6.63
CA TYR A 30 -12.46 -5.91 -6.69
C TYR A 30 -11.02 -6.22 -7.08
N THR A 31 -10.46 -5.42 -7.97
CA THR A 31 -9.04 -5.47 -8.34
C THR A 31 -8.48 -4.08 -8.13
N ASP A 32 -7.27 -4.02 -7.59
CA ASP A 32 -6.57 -2.76 -7.41
C ASP A 32 -5.06 -2.95 -7.52
N GLU A 33 -4.37 -1.85 -7.81
CA GLU A 33 -2.92 -1.75 -7.85
C GLU A 33 -2.45 -0.90 -6.66
N THR A 34 -1.45 -1.41 -5.94
CA THR A 34 -0.75 -0.65 -4.90
C THR A 34 0.75 -0.81 -5.07
N TRP A 35 1.52 0.03 -4.39
CA TRP A 35 2.98 -0.03 -4.39
C TRP A 35 3.51 0.04 -2.97
N VAL A 36 4.55 -0.73 -2.71
CA VAL A 36 5.27 -0.77 -1.42
C VAL A 36 6.70 -0.30 -1.66
N ASN A 37 7.20 0.60 -0.81
CA ASN A 37 8.59 1.05 -0.90
C ASN A 37 9.53 -0.02 -0.32
N ALA A 38 10.59 -0.38 -1.03
CA ALA A 38 11.61 -1.30 -0.50
C ALA A 38 12.32 -0.78 0.77
N GLY A 39 12.26 0.53 1.03
CA GLY A 39 12.80 1.18 2.23
C GLY A 39 11.78 1.42 3.34
N GLU A 40 10.55 0.93 3.22
CA GLU A 40 9.52 1.14 4.26
C GLU A 40 9.98 0.51 5.58
N CYS A 41 10.16 1.35 6.59
CA CYS A 41 10.61 0.97 7.92
C CYS A 41 9.48 1.27 8.92
N THR A 42 9.44 0.53 10.03
CA THR A 42 8.48 0.78 11.10
C THR A 42 8.64 2.19 11.66
N SER A 43 7.52 2.90 11.84
CA SER A 43 7.49 4.28 12.37
C SER A 43 8.13 4.41 13.76
N LYS A 44 8.22 3.30 14.49
CA LYS A 44 8.98 3.16 15.72
C LYS A 44 10.15 2.21 15.46
N THR A 45 11.35 2.72 15.65
CA THR A 45 12.58 1.93 15.68
C THR A 45 13.33 2.29 16.95
N TRP A 46 13.99 1.31 17.58
CA TRP A 46 14.90 1.57 18.69
C TRP A 46 16.10 2.38 18.19
N VAL A 47 16.29 3.56 18.77
CA VAL A 47 17.44 4.42 18.50
C VAL A 47 18.38 4.34 19.70
N ASP A 48 19.60 3.84 19.46
CA ASP A 48 20.66 3.86 20.46
C ASP A 48 21.13 5.32 20.67
N GLN A 49 20.92 5.85 21.88
CA GLN A 49 21.33 7.21 22.24
C GLN A 49 22.81 7.30 22.66
N THR A 50 23.49 6.17 22.82
CA THR A 50 24.91 6.12 23.21
C THR A 50 25.87 6.31 22.03
N VAL A 51 25.39 6.05 20.82
CA VAL A 51 26.11 6.23 19.56
C VAL A 51 25.89 7.64 19.04
N LYS A 52 26.95 8.47 19.05
CA LYS A 52 26.82 9.89 18.71
C LYS A 52 26.82 10.18 17.20
N ASN A 53 27.50 9.34 16.42
CA ASN A 53 27.59 9.45 14.96
C ASN A 53 28.08 8.13 14.35
N SER A 54 28.05 8.05 13.01
CA SER A 54 28.45 6.85 12.25
C SER A 54 29.90 6.42 12.49
N ARG A 55 30.82 7.36 12.74
CA ARG A 55 32.22 7.05 13.03
C ARG A 55 32.38 6.42 14.41
N ASP A 56 31.68 6.93 15.42
CA ASP A 56 31.64 6.35 16.77
C ASP A 56 31.01 4.95 16.76
N ALA A 57 29.93 4.76 15.97
CA ALA A 57 29.33 3.45 15.76
C ALA A 57 30.35 2.45 15.18
N PHE A 58 31.04 2.84 14.11
CA PHE A 58 32.05 2.01 13.45
C PHE A 58 33.20 1.63 14.38
N LEU A 59 33.75 2.59 15.13
CA LEU A 59 34.85 2.35 16.08
C LEU A 59 34.44 1.41 17.24
N LYS A 60 33.16 1.42 17.63
CA LYS A 60 32.61 0.55 18.68
C LYS A 60 32.05 -0.77 18.15
N GLY A 61 32.09 -1.03 16.84
CA GLY A 61 31.46 -2.20 16.23
C GLY A 61 29.92 -2.20 16.29
N LEU A 62 29.31 -1.02 16.44
CA LEU A 62 27.86 -0.81 16.54
C LEU A 62 27.27 -0.28 15.23
N SER A 63 25.95 -0.40 15.10
CA SER A 63 25.15 0.17 14.01
C SER A 63 24.41 1.42 14.50
N THR A 64 24.14 2.38 13.61
CA THR A 64 23.29 3.55 13.92
C THR A 64 21.79 3.25 13.88
N GLY A 65 21.39 1.97 13.81
CA GLY A 65 20.00 1.55 13.70
C GLY A 65 19.44 1.61 12.28
N ALA A 66 18.14 1.36 12.13
CA ALA A 66 17.47 1.42 10.83
C ALA A 66 17.51 2.85 10.26
N LYS A 67 17.83 2.98 8.98
CA LYS A 67 17.80 4.26 8.29
C LYS A 67 16.35 4.65 8.00
N ASN A 68 16.04 5.93 8.11
CA ASN A 68 14.73 6.43 7.70
C ASN A 68 14.43 6.04 6.25
N PRO A 69 13.18 5.69 5.91
CA PRO A 69 12.79 5.40 4.55
C PRO A 69 13.15 6.59 3.66
N THR A 70 13.91 6.35 2.60
CA THR A 70 14.07 7.34 1.54
C THR A 70 12.87 7.18 0.60
N GLY A 71 12.14 8.26 0.31
CA GLY A 71 11.05 8.23 -0.70
C GLY A 71 11.52 7.91 -2.14
N LYS A 72 12.85 7.75 -2.30
CA LYS A 72 13.54 7.25 -3.49
C LYS A 72 14.03 5.83 -3.21
N GLY A 73 13.68 4.89 -4.08
CA GLY A 73 14.07 3.49 -3.98
C GLY A 73 13.26 2.61 -4.93
N LYS A 74 13.65 1.34 -5.02
CA LYS A 74 12.88 0.30 -5.71
C LYS A 74 11.49 0.19 -5.08
N ARG A 75 10.45 0.00 -5.89
CA ARG A 75 9.06 -0.17 -5.43
C ARG A 75 8.58 -1.53 -5.90
N LEU A 76 7.97 -2.28 -5.00
CA LEU A 76 7.23 -3.47 -5.38
C LEU A 76 5.81 -3.03 -5.74
N ILE A 77 5.43 -3.20 -7.00
CA ILE A 77 4.06 -3.01 -7.48
C ILE A 77 3.31 -4.32 -7.23
N ILE A 78 2.11 -4.21 -6.66
CA ILE A 78 1.25 -5.32 -6.30
C ILE A 78 -0.12 -5.06 -6.92
N VAL A 79 -0.58 -5.98 -7.76
CA VAL A 79 -1.95 -6.04 -8.25
C VAL A 79 -2.60 -7.30 -7.68
N HIS A 80 -3.77 -7.17 -7.07
CA HIS A 80 -4.50 -8.32 -6.57
C HIS A 80 -6.00 -8.16 -6.77
N ILE A 81 -6.65 -9.27 -7.12
CA ILE A 81 -8.10 -9.41 -7.17
C ILE A 81 -8.65 -10.18 -5.96
N GLY A 82 -9.74 -9.70 -5.38
CA GLY A 82 -10.41 -10.32 -4.24
C GLY A 82 -11.89 -9.96 -4.14
N SER A 83 -12.61 -10.67 -3.29
CA SER A 83 -14.04 -10.48 -3.01
C SER A 83 -14.30 -10.47 -1.51
N GLU A 84 -15.56 -10.40 -1.09
CA GLU A 84 -15.94 -10.54 0.32
C GLU A 84 -15.56 -11.92 0.89
N GLN A 85 -15.36 -12.93 0.03
CA GLN A 85 -14.92 -14.28 0.41
C GLN A 85 -13.39 -14.40 0.51
N GLY A 86 -12.66 -13.32 0.26
CA GLY A 86 -11.20 -13.28 0.27
C GLY A 86 -10.60 -13.17 -1.13
N PHE A 87 -9.27 -13.33 -1.16
CA PHE A 87 -8.47 -13.19 -2.37
C PHE A 87 -8.62 -14.40 -3.30
N VAL A 88 -8.59 -14.14 -4.61
CA VAL A 88 -8.61 -15.21 -5.62
C VAL A 88 -7.26 -15.93 -5.60
N HIS A 89 -7.28 -17.25 -5.44
CA HIS A 89 -6.07 -18.06 -5.51
C HIS A 89 -5.39 -17.90 -6.88
N GLY A 90 -4.09 -17.60 -6.88
CA GLY A 90 -3.34 -17.29 -8.11
C GLY A 90 -3.64 -15.91 -8.73
N GLY A 91 -4.44 -15.07 -8.05
CA GLY A 91 -4.79 -13.72 -8.52
C GLY A 91 -3.80 -12.62 -8.15
N LEU A 92 -2.67 -12.97 -7.52
CA LEU A 92 -1.60 -12.04 -7.16
C LEU A 92 -0.64 -11.85 -8.34
N LEU A 93 -0.43 -10.60 -8.75
CA LEU A 93 0.65 -10.19 -9.63
C LEU A 93 1.56 -9.20 -8.88
N SER A 94 2.85 -9.52 -8.77
CA SER A 94 3.83 -8.66 -8.08
C SER A 94 5.11 -8.53 -8.90
N PHE A 95 5.59 -7.31 -9.09
CA PHE A 95 6.78 -7.00 -9.88
C PHE A 95 7.44 -5.71 -9.40
N GLU A 96 8.70 -5.50 -9.79
CA GLU A 96 9.54 -4.35 -9.40
C GLU A 96 9.87 -3.46 -10.61
#